data_AF-A0A0D2D7H9-F1
#
_entry.id   AF-A0A0D2D7H9-F1
#
_cell.length_a   1.000
_cell.length_b   1.000
_cell.length_c   1.000
_cell.angle_alpha   90.00
_cell.angle_beta   90.00
_cell.angle_gamma   90.00
#
_symmetry.space_group_name_H-M   'P 1'
#
loop_
_entity.id
_entity.type
_entity.pdbx_description
1 polymer ?
#
loop_
_entity_poly.entity_id
_entity_poly.type
_entity_poly.pdbx_seq_one_letter_code
_entity_poly.pdbx_strand_id
1 'polypeptide(L)'
;MPFQKPQQKGWVPMSFLVIGDTRLYGDVKIEIRLPNLRSHQLTAAMNQQGRLRRVITAFFNELKENVHELHFLPRWFRDRLCNQEQFNAMVTSIMAGMRPRVLDILNSGGNFSIQQLMSALEPVQSNDDRGAVYTRIYYDFQDRKRLPSQYTGTTNNLAARDSGHEGVKHIETNSNHYRTSRAANHYIMGPICLLNEEQLRTIAEQLFTCLFETYTDAVMNYQDRSGKSQSEKISDVDSYYNDREASLLLMQLARSAFKKADWPGCRSRQSYGAGDGCNWNSPITEWLKGERVIWTQLAFPDNNLLQLQRTPVQIRSGSRDSNDRIYITIEQQGSATLASRGSFEPTVPTELKLPLGTWVWPVIEMTKNGCPHPRSWARLPTKGPWYDWDAANSWALRIEFQRENGNWESTELVSAYPFRPRTAQLSWPGAFNAYAQGIARRRFFNQAVLTHQGRPVWMCDYGIARIKEQKMDWLKQTGTIVDVQPPGNIVRASRMKSQWDMQSELAAVGVNAFGAPFQSDRESTRVRKPERACDSCYLHNLDNRTRDPRTGNITEVFAPKLRTQCQRISYNDPNKRDTCERCLNLARPCTYTRAVEDCPLTAPMARAFLPRPRDRDELLSIPDPEAALHQSHIG
;
A
#
# COMPACT_ATOMS: atom_id res chain seq x y z
N MET A 1 -48.75 -30.89 -25.08
CA MET A 1 -48.19 -29.84 -25.95
C MET A 1 -48.31 -28.50 -25.23
N PRO A 2 -47.38 -27.55 -25.37
CA PRO A 2 -46.01 -27.66 -24.90
C PRO A 2 -45.62 -26.42 -24.06
N PHE A 3 -44.59 -26.63 -23.26
CA PHE A 3 -43.61 -25.61 -22.91
C PHE A 3 -43.28 -24.74 -24.12
N GLN A 4 -43.49 -23.43 -24.02
CA GLN A 4 -42.98 -22.48 -25.01
C GLN A 4 -42.16 -21.35 -24.40
N LYS A 5 -41.51 -21.60 -23.26
CA LYS A 5 -40.21 -20.98 -22.99
C LYS A 5 -39.25 -22.01 -22.38
N PRO A 6 -38.08 -22.28 -22.99
CA PRO A 6 -37.05 -23.09 -22.37
C PRO A 6 -36.54 -22.37 -21.11
N GLN A 7 -36.58 -23.05 -19.96
CA GLN A 7 -35.82 -22.61 -18.81
C GLN A 7 -34.34 -22.67 -19.18
N GLN A 8 -33.70 -21.50 -19.14
CA GLN A 8 -32.27 -21.36 -19.33
C GLN A 8 -31.51 -22.01 -18.16
N LYS A 9 -30.35 -22.56 -18.50
CA LYS A 9 -29.48 -23.42 -17.69
C LYS A 9 -29.09 -22.81 -16.34
N GLY A 10 -29.30 -23.58 -15.26
CA GLY A 10 -28.72 -23.40 -13.92
C GLY A 10 -29.10 -24.60 -13.04
N TRP A 11 -28.12 -25.32 -12.51
CA TRP A 11 -28.20 -26.74 -12.13
C TRP A 11 -28.31 -26.95 -10.61
N VAL A 12 -29.48 -27.31 -10.08
CA VAL A 12 -29.68 -28.40 -9.08
C VAL A 12 -31.20 -28.65 -8.98
N PRO A 13 -31.72 -29.86 -9.25
CA PRO A 13 -33.12 -30.18 -9.00
C PRO A 13 -33.42 -30.15 -7.49
N MET A 14 -34.54 -29.54 -7.10
CA MET A 14 -34.95 -29.35 -5.69
C MET A 14 -34.97 -30.64 -4.86
N SER A 15 -35.19 -31.80 -5.52
CA SER A 15 -35.16 -33.13 -4.89
C SER A 15 -33.79 -33.54 -4.34
N PHE A 16 -32.71 -32.84 -4.70
CA PHE A 16 -31.36 -33.03 -4.17
C PHE A 16 -31.02 -32.06 -3.02
N LEU A 17 -31.92 -31.14 -2.66
CA LEU A 17 -31.76 -30.21 -1.55
C LEU A 17 -32.52 -30.74 -0.33
N VAL A 18 -31.81 -31.34 0.63
CA VAL A 18 -32.38 -31.68 1.95
C VAL A 18 -32.25 -30.45 2.85
N ILE A 19 -33.35 -29.70 2.96
CA ILE A 19 -33.45 -28.55 3.86
C ILE A 19 -33.62 -29.08 5.29
N GLY A 20 -32.67 -28.72 6.17
CA GLY A 20 -32.66 -29.11 7.59
C GLY A 20 -31.35 -29.69 8.09
N ASP A 21 -30.50 -30.21 7.20
CA ASP A 21 -29.14 -30.74 7.53
C ASP A 21 -28.01 -29.91 6.88
N THR A 22 -28.35 -28.99 5.97
CA THR A 22 -27.41 -28.05 5.34
C THR A 22 -27.28 -26.79 6.18
N ARG A 23 -26.03 -26.43 6.51
CA ARG A 23 -25.68 -25.23 7.31
C ARG A 23 -26.36 -23.98 6.78
N LEU A 24 -26.81 -23.11 7.69
CA LEU A 24 -27.55 -21.89 7.36
C LEU A 24 -26.72 -20.97 6.44
N TYR A 25 -27.39 -20.31 5.51
CA TYR A 25 -26.82 -19.21 4.74
C TYR A 25 -26.37 -18.11 5.72
N GLY A 26 -25.06 -18.00 5.95
CA GLY A 26 -24.47 -17.21 7.04
C GLY A 26 -23.40 -17.95 7.86
N ASP A 27 -23.43 -19.28 7.88
CA ASP A 27 -22.42 -20.14 8.53
C ASP A 27 -21.21 -20.39 7.61
N VAL A 28 -20.68 -19.32 7.01
CA VAL A 28 -19.48 -19.40 6.15
C VAL A 28 -18.26 -19.60 7.04
N LYS A 29 -17.75 -20.83 7.07
CA LYS A 29 -16.45 -21.13 7.70
C LYS A 29 -15.35 -20.57 6.80
N ILE A 30 -14.64 -19.55 7.28
CA ILE A 30 -13.41 -19.06 6.64
C ILE A 30 -12.26 -19.94 7.12
N GLU A 31 -11.73 -20.78 6.22
CA GLU A 31 -10.52 -21.54 6.50
C GLU A 31 -9.29 -20.66 6.25
N ILE A 32 -8.68 -20.14 7.32
CA ILE A 32 -7.40 -19.42 7.23
C ILE A 32 -6.28 -20.47 7.26
N ARG A 33 -5.70 -20.77 6.09
CA ARG A 33 -4.49 -21.59 6.01
C ARG A 33 -3.28 -20.68 6.24
N LEU A 34 -2.55 -20.90 7.32
CA LEU A 34 -1.22 -20.31 7.46
C LEU A 34 -0.32 -20.83 6.32
N PRO A 35 0.63 -20.02 5.83
CA PRO A 35 1.60 -20.47 4.84
C PRO A 35 2.26 -21.79 5.27
N ASN A 36 2.31 -22.75 4.35
CA ASN A 36 3.07 -23.97 4.57
C ASN A 36 4.57 -23.63 4.50
N LEU A 37 5.15 -23.29 5.65
CA LEU A 37 6.59 -23.02 5.73
C LEU A 37 7.38 -24.26 5.31
N ARG A 38 8.34 -24.06 4.42
CA ARG A 38 9.20 -25.14 3.94
C ARG A 38 10.32 -25.35 4.93
N SER A 39 10.28 -26.46 5.65
CA SER A 39 11.43 -26.92 6.43
C SER A 39 12.47 -27.52 5.48
N HIS A 40 13.36 -26.72 4.92
CA HIS A 40 14.47 -27.24 4.15
C HIS A 40 15.50 -27.92 5.07
N GLN A 41 16.10 -29.02 4.63
CA GLN A 41 17.30 -29.52 5.29
C GLN A 41 18.43 -28.54 4.97
N LEU A 42 19.04 -27.90 5.98
CA LEU A 42 20.27 -27.13 5.75
C LEU A 42 21.31 -28.12 5.23
N THR A 43 21.66 -28.01 3.95
CA THR A 43 22.70 -28.82 3.31
C THR A 43 24.11 -28.38 3.72
N ALA A 44 24.24 -27.19 4.33
CA ALA A 44 25.52 -26.70 4.82
C ALA A 44 25.80 -27.16 6.25
N ALA A 45 26.87 -27.92 6.45
CA ALA A 45 27.46 -28.13 7.77
C ALA A 45 27.75 -26.76 8.39
N MET A 46 27.09 -26.44 9.51
CA MET A 46 27.32 -25.19 10.23
C MET A 46 28.62 -25.26 11.04
N ASN A 47 29.76 -25.36 10.35
CA ASN A 47 31.11 -25.36 10.92
C ASN A 47 31.53 -23.97 11.44
N GLN A 48 30.59 -23.18 11.98
CA GLN A 48 30.88 -21.87 12.55
C GLN A 48 31.23 -21.99 14.04
N GLN A 49 32.21 -21.20 14.48
CA GLN A 49 32.60 -21.07 15.89
C GLN A 49 31.49 -20.39 16.69
N GLY A 50 31.10 -20.99 17.82
CA GLY A 50 30.10 -20.47 18.75
C GLY A 50 28.66 -20.89 18.42
N ARG A 51 27.93 -21.35 19.44
CA ARG A 51 26.54 -21.81 19.30
C ARG A 51 25.59 -20.65 18.96
N LEU A 52 25.80 -19.47 19.57
CA LEU A 52 25.00 -18.28 19.25
C LEU A 52 25.13 -17.90 17.78
N ARG A 53 26.36 -17.88 17.25
CA ARG A 53 26.59 -17.56 15.83
C ARG A 53 25.89 -18.55 14.91
N ARG A 54 25.93 -19.85 15.25
CA ARG A 54 25.19 -20.88 14.50
C ARG A 54 23.69 -20.63 14.50
N VAL A 55 23.07 -20.38 15.65
CA VAL A 55 21.61 -20.18 15.68
C VAL A 55 21.19 -18.89 14.99
N ILE A 56 21.98 -17.81 15.06
CA ILE A 56 21.71 -16.57 14.33
C ILE A 56 21.76 -16.82 12.82
N THR A 57 22.84 -17.45 12.35
CA THR A 57 22.99 -17.79 10.92
C THR A 57 21.87 -18.72 10.45
N ALA A 58 21.50 -19.72 11.25
CA ALA A 58 20.42 -20.64 10.93
C ALA A 58 19.09 -19.91 10.84
N PHE A 59 18.78 -19.03 11.79
CA PHE A 59 17.56 -18.24 11.79
C PHE A 59 17.45 -17.34 10.57
N PHE A 60 18.52 -16.63 10.20
CA PHE A 60 18.49 -15.81 8.98
C PHE A 60 18.40 -16.64 7.70
N ASN A 61 19.00 -17.84 7.66
CA ASN A 61 18.81 -18.75 6.54
C ASN A 61 17.36 -19.24 6.42
N GLU A 62 16.69 -19.56 7.53
CA GLU A 62 15.26 -19.91 7.53
C GLU A 62 14.40 -18.76 6.97
N LEU A 63 14.70 -17.52 7.38
CA LEU A 63 14.02 -16.33 6.85
C LEU A 63 14.28 -16.15 5.35
N LYS A 64 15.53 -16.34 4.90
CA LYS A 64 15.94 -16.25 3.49
C LYS A 64 15.22 -17.28 2.64
N GLU A 65 15.14 -18.53 3.10
CA GLU A 65 14.50 -19.64 2.39
C GLU A 65 12.98 -19.47 2.28
N ASN A 66 12.36 -18.81 3.27
CA ASN A 66 10.92 -18.56 3.32
C ASN A 66 10.55 -17.11 2.97
N VAL A 67 11.47 -16.34 2.38
CA VAL A 67 11.32 -14.88 2.21
C VAL A 67 10.06 -14.45 1.43
N HIS A 68 9.56 -15.33 0.55
CA HIS A 68 8.34 -15.09 -0.22
C HIS A 68 7.05 -15.31 0.59
N GLU A 69 7.08 -16.21 1.57
CA GLU A 69 5.94 -16.49 2.46
C GLU A 69 5.86 -15.43 3.58
N LEU A 70 6.99 -14.82 3.91
CA LEU A 70 7.12 -13.81 4.96
C LEU A 70 6.83 -12.41 4.42
N HIS A 71 5.58 -12.21 4.01
CA HIS A 71 5.07 -10.95 3.46
C HIS A 71 5.30 -9.75 4.39
N PHE A 72 5.48 -9.97 5.69
CA PHE A 72 5.76 -8.93 6.68
C PHE A 72 7.26 -8.63 6.89
N LEU A 73 8.16 -9.17 6.06
CA LEU A 73 9.56 -8.72 6.06
C LEU A 73 9.70 -7.45 5.22
N PRO A 74 10.31 -6.37 5.74
CA PRO A 74 10.60 -5.19 4.94
C PRO A 74 11.50 -5.51 3.75
N ARG A 75 11.25 -4.88 2.59
CA ARG A 75 12.04 -5.09 1.36
C ARG A 75 13.55 -4.96 1.60
N TRP A 76 13.97 -3.90 2.28
CA TRP A 76 15.38 -3.66 2.59
C TRP A 76 16.03 -4.81 3.38
N PHE A 77 15.26 -5.53 4.20
CA PHE A 77 15.77 -6.69 4.92
C PHE A 77 15.81 -7.94 4.03
N ARG A 78 14.80 -8.14 3.17
CA ARG A 78 14.83 -9.21 2.16
C ARG A 78 16.06 -9.07 1.26
N ASP A 79 16.36 -7.85 0.80
CA ASP A 79 17.53 -7.56 -0.01
C ASP A 79 18.84 -7.96 0.72
N ARG A 80 18.95 -7.64 2.02
CA ARG A 80 20.10 -8.05 2.85
C ARG A 80 20.19 -9.56 3.09
N LEU A 81 19.06 -10.26 3.21
CA LEU A 81 19.02 -11.73 3.34
C LEU A 81 19.48 -12.41 2.04
N CYS A 82 19.07 -11.87 0.89
CA CYS A 82 19.39 -12.43 -0.43
C CYS A 82 20.82 -12.11 -0.89
N ASN A 83 21.41 -10.99 -0.45
CA ASN A 83 22.79 -10.64 -0.73
C ASN A 83 23.76 -11.28 0.30
N GLN A 84 24.66 -12.17 -0.15
CA GLN A 84 25.52 -12.94 0.76
C GLN A 84 26.51 -12.08 1.56
N GLU A 85 27.02 -11.00 0.98
CA GLU A 85 27.94 -10.07 1.65
C GLU A 85 27.21 -9.32 2.76
N GLN A 86 26.04 -8.75 2.45
CA GLN A 86 25.19 -8.05 3.42
C GLN A 86 24.70 -9.00 4.52
N PHE A 87 24.32 -10.24 4.17
CA PHE A 87 23.98 -11.29 5.11
C PHE A 87 25.13 -11.53 6.11
N ASN A 88 26.35 -11.76 5.62
CA ASN A 88 27.52 -12.00 6.47
C ASN A 88 27.88 -10.78 7.33
N ALA A 89 27.74 -9.58 6.78
CA ALA A 89 27.96 -8.32 7.49
C ALA A 89 26.95 -8.13 8.63
N MET A 90 25.66 -8.46 8.42
CA MET A 90 24.64 -8.41 9.47
C MET A 90 24.99 -9.35 10.63
N VAL A 91 25.28 -10.62 10.34
CA VAL A 91 25.65 -11.62 11.38
C VAL A 91 26.89 -11.14 12.15
N THR A 92 27.92 -10.69 11.43
CA THR A 92 29.17 -10.24 12.05
C THR A 92 28.96 -9.02 12.93
N SER A 93 28.16 -8.06 12.48
CA SER A 93 27.86 -6.83 13.24
C SER A 93 27.06 -7.13 14.51
N ILE A 94 26.07 -8.03 14.44
CA ILE A 94 25.32 -8.47 15.63
C ILE A 94 26.26 -9.15 16.63
N MET A 95 27.09 -10.09 16.16
CA MET A 95 28.04 -10.80 17.03
C MET A 95 29.05 -9.84 17.67
N ALA A 96 29.57 -8.87 16.91
CA ALA A 96 30.51 -7.87 17.41
C ALA A 96 29.87 -6.90 18.41
N GLY A 97 28.58 -6.63 18.29
CA GLY A 97 27.82 -5.78 19.21
C GLY A 97 27.48 -6.45 20.54
N MET A 98 27.59 -7.78 20.66
CA MET A 98 27.22 -8.51 21.87
C MET A 98 28.03 -8.07 23.10
N ARG A 99 27.37 -7.91 24.24
CA ARG A 99 28.09 -7.70 25.51
C ARG A 99 28.88 -8.96 25.87
N PRO A 100 30.17 -8.88 26.27
CA PRO A 100 31.03 -10.06 26.46
C PRO A 100 30.44 -11.11 27.41
N ARG A 101 30.00 -10.71 28.60
CA ARG A 101 29.41 -11.64 29.58
C ARG A 101 28.12 -12.29 29.08
N VAL A 102 27.33 -11.56 28.31
CA VAL A 102 26.10 -12.09 27.69
C VAL A 102 26.48 -13.08 26.58
N LEU A 103 27.45 -12.74 25.74
CA LEU A 103 27.97 -13.61 24.68
C LEU A 103 28.50 -14.94 25.24
N ASP A 104 29.24 -14.89 26.34
CA ASP A 104 29.79 -16.07 27.01
C ASP A 104 28.68 -17.01 27.48
N ILE A 105 27.65 -16.46 28.14
CA ILE A 105 26.48 -17.22 28.60
C ILE A 105 25.71 -17.83 27.42
N LEU A 106 25.45 -17.04 26.37
CA LEU A 106 24.73 -17.55 25.20
C LEU A 106 25.53 -18.62 24.44
N ASN A 107 26.86 -18.66 24.59
CA ASN A 107 27.72 -19.69 24.03
C ASN A 107 28.03 -20.86 24.98
N SER A 108 27.63 -20.83 26.24
CA SER A 108 27.98 -21.83 27.27
C SER A 108 27.22 -23.16 27.14
N GLY A 109 27.14 -23.71 25.93
CA GLY A 109 26.42 -24.96 25.63
C GLY A 109 24.90 -24.83 25.68
N GLY A 110 24.37 -23.60 25.63
CA GLY A 110 22.93 -23.29 25.60
C GLY A 110 22.19 -23.56 26.92
N ASN A 111 22.83 -24.12 27.95
CA ASN A 111 22.19 -24.56 29.19
C ASN A 111 22.16 -23.51 30.30
N PHE A 112 21.95 -22.24 29.94
CA PHE A 112 21.88 -21.15 30.90
C PHE A 112 20.47 -20.90 31.44
N SER A 113 20.37 -20.41 32.68
CA SER A 113 19.11 -19.95 33.28
C SER A 113 18.91 -18.44 33.13
N ILE A 114 17.68 -17.98 33.34
CA ILE A 114 17.35 -16.55 33.37
C ILE A 114 18.11 -15.83 34.50
N GLN A 115 18.38 -16.50 35.63
CA GLN A 115 19.18 -15.92 36.73
C GLN A 115 20.65 -15.72 36.32
N GLN A 116 21.21 -16.66 35.54
CA GLN A 116 22.56 -16.48 34.98
C GLN A 116 22.57 -15.31 33.99
N LEU A 117 21.54 -15.19 33.14
CA LEU A 117 21.40 -14.05 32.25
C LEU A 117 21.31 -12.73 33.03
N MET A 118 20.45 -12.65 34.06
CA MET A 118 20.33 -11.48 34.94
C MET A 118 21.69 -11.09 35.55
N SER A 119 22.51 -12.07 35.94
CA SER A 119 23.82 -11.84 36.55
C SER A 119 24.90 -11.37 35.56
N ALA A 120 24.71 -11.61 34.27
CA ALA A 120 25.59 -11.13 33.21
C ALA A 120 25.19 -9.79 32.61
N LEU A 121 23.93 -9.39 32.77
CA LEU A 121 23.46 -8.07 32.34
C LEU A 121 24.13 -6.99 33.19
N GLU A 122 24.72 -6.01 32.51
CA GLU A 122 25.11 -4.76 33.13
C GLU A 122 23.86 -3.88 33.24
N PRO A 123 23.44 -3.46 34.46
CA PRO A 123 22.31 -2.57 34.61
C PRO A 123 22.53 -1.26 33.86
N VAL A 124 21.48 -0.76 33.21
CA VAL A 124 21.50 0.54 32.53
C VAL A 124 21.91 1.64 33.52
N GLN A 125 22.92 2.43 33.13
CA GLN A 125 23.36 3.59 33.90
C GLN A 125 22.57 4.83 33.48
N SER A 126 22.42 5.80 34.37
CA SER A 126 21.62 7.03 34.15
C SER A 126 22.12 7.91 32.99
N ASN A 127 23.35 7.71 32.52
CA ASN A 127 23.97 8.44 31.43
C ASN A 127 24.25 7.58 30.17
N ASP A 128 23.68 6.38 30.09
CA ASP A 128 23.90 5.48 28.96
C ASP A 128 23.06 5.90 27.74
N ASP A 129 23.67 6.70 26.85
CA ASP A 129 23.06 7.27 25.65
C ASP A 129 23.18 6.37 24.41
N ARG A 130 23.70 5.15 24.57
CA ARG A 130 24.01 4.26 23.45
C ARG A 130 22.77 3.61 22.86
N GLY A 131 22.82 3.34 21.56
CA GLY A 131 21.83 2.52 20.86
C GLY A 131 22.05 1.03 21.11
N ALA A 132 21.00 0.31 21.49
CA ALA A 132 21.11 -1.10 21.87
C ALA A 132 19.81 -1.89 21.69
N VAL A 133 19.98 -3.20 21.50
CA VAL A 133 18.97 -4.18 21.88
C VAL A 133 19.17 -4.52 23.35
N TYR A 134 18.12 -4.42 24.15
CA TYR A 134 18.12 -4.70 25.57
C TYR A 134 17.10 -5.78 25.92
N THR A 135 17.27 -6.38 27.09
CA THR A 135 16.23 -7.18 27.72
C THR A 135 15.85 -6.56 29.05
N ARG A 136 14.58 -6.68 29.40
CA ARG A 136 14.04 -6.34 30.71
C ARG A 136 13.45 -7.60 31.33
N ILE A 137 13.94 -7.97 32.50
CA ILE A 137 13.49 -9.17 33.21
C ILE A 137 12.75 -8.72 34.47
N TYR A 138 11.49 -9.11 34.56
CA TYR A 138 10.60 -8.85 35.69
C TYR A 138 10.57 -10.07 36.58
N TYR A 139 10.76 -9.88 37.87
CA TYR A 139 10.86 -10.97 38.84
C TYR A 139 10.38 -10.53 40.21
N ASP A 140 10.33 -11.49 41.14
CA ASP A 140 9.77 -11.31 42.48
C ASP A 140 8.35 -10.74 42.42
N PHE A 141 7.41 -11.56 41.95
CA PHE A 141 6.00 -11.18 41.89
C PHE A 141 5.34 -11.43 43.25
N GLN A 142 4.25 -10.71 43.53
CA GLN A 142 3.43 -10.93 44.74
C GLN A 142 2.99 -12.40 44.87
N ASP A 143 2.59 -13.02 43.76
CA ASP A 143 2.47 -14.47 43.69
C ASP A 143 3.86 -15.10 43.59
N ARG A 144 4.35 -15.63 44.72
CA ARG A 144 5.67 -16.27 44.81
C ARG A 144 5.84 -17.49 43.90
N LYS A 145 4.75 -18.06 43.36
CA LYS A 145 4.82 -19.17 42.40
C LYS A 145 5.03 -18.68 40.96
N ARG A 146 4.82 -17.38 40.69
CA ARG A 146 4.98 -16.82 39.35
C ARG A 146 6.47 -16.69 39.01
N LEU A 147 6.87 -17.40 37.96
CA LEU A 147 8.23 -17.34 37.42
C LEU A 147 8.53 -15.96 36.77
N PRO A 148 9.82 -15.57 36.68
CA PRO A 148 10.24 -14.40 35.93
C PRO A 148 9.61 -14.26 34.54
N SER A 149 9.35 -13.02 34.12
CA SER A 149 8.87 -12.71 32.78
C SER A 149 9.89 -11.83 32.04
N GLN A 150 10.04 -12.02 30.73
CA GLN A 150 11.08 -11.35 29.94
C GLN A 150 10.51 -10.55 28.78
N TYR A 151 11.06 -9.35 28.57
CA TYR A 151 10.79 -8.46 27.45
C TYR A 151 12.10 -8.18 26.69
N THR A 152 12.06 -8.24 25.37
CA THR A 152 13.15 -7.80 24.50
C THR A 152 12.75 -6.50 23.80
N GLY A 153 13.62 -5.50 23.79
CA GLY A 153 13.33 -4.20 23.19
C GLY A 153 14.55 -3.58 22.52
N THR A 154 14.32 -2.53 21.72
CA THR A 154 15.40 -1.70 21.16
C THR A 154 15.29 -0.23 21.55
N THR A 155 16.41 0.46 21.55
CA THR A 155 16.47 1.90 21.79
C THR A 155 17.67 2.54 21.12
N ASN A 156 17.59 3.84 20.86
CA ASN A 156 18.72 4.69 20.49
C ASN A 156 19.42 5.31 21.72
N ASN A 157 18.77 5.28 22.89
CA ASN A 157 19.28 5.79 24.15
C ASN A 157 18.76 4.90 25.31
N LEU A 158 19.66 4.20 26.01
CA LEU A 158 19.31 3.23 27.05
C LEU A 158 18.74 3.90 28.30
N ALA A 159 19.38 4.96 28.80
CA ALA A 159 18.98 5.67 30.00
C ALA A 159 17.58 6.31 29.86
N ALA A 160 17.33 6.98 28.73
CA ALA A 160 16.04 7.58 28.43
C ALA A 160 14.95 6.52 28.29
N ARG A 161 15.27 5.35 27.72
CA ARG A 161 14.30 4.26 27.57
C ARG A 161 13.97 3.59 28.90
N ASP A 162 14.96 3.32 29.74
CA ASP A 162 14.74 2.75 31.07
C ASP A 162 13.86 3.67 31.93
N SER A 163 14.20 4.96 31.96
CA SER A 163 13.41 6.01 32.64
C SER A 163 11.98 6.11 32.07
N GLY A 164 11.85 6.01 30.75
CA GLY A 164 10.55 6.03 30.08
C GLY A 164 9.66 4.84 30.45
N HIS A 165 10.23 3.64 30.61
CA HIS A 165 9.46 2.48 31.08
C HIS A 165 8.96 2.65 32.51
N GLU A 166 9.79 3.22 33.40
CA GLU A 166 9.37 3.52 34.77
C GLU A 166 8.25 4.56 34.81
N GLY A 167 8.35 5.64 34.00
CA GLY A 167 7.31 6.66 33.93
C GLY A 167 5.94 6.13 33.48
N VAL A 168 5.90 5.11 32.63
CA VAL A 168 4.65 4.52 32.10
C VAL A 168 4.02 3.51 33.08
N LYS A 169 4.73 3.06 34.13
CA LYS A 169 4.15 2.17 35.16
C LYS A 169 2.92 2.79 35.85
N HIS A 170 2.89 4.12 35.96
CA HIS A 170 1.81 4.86 36.62
C HIS A 170 0.62 5.18 35.71
N ILE A 171 0.75 4.92 34.40
CA ILE A 171 -0.32 5.15 33.42
C ILE A 171 -1.03 3.81 33.21
N GLU A 172 -2.37 3.81 33.28
CA GLU A 172 -3.21 2.64 32.96
C GLU A 172 -3.16 2.31 31.47
N THR A 173 -2.03 1.75 31.03
CA THR A 173 -1.89 1.17 29.70
C THR A 173 -2.29 -0.30 29.74
N ASN A 174 -3.03 -0.74 28.72
CA ASN A 174 -3.46 -2.13 28.55
C ASN A 174 -2.40 -3.05 27.93
N SER A 175 -1.20 -2.53 27.65
CA SER A 175 -0.10 -3.33 27.09
C SER A 175 0.33 -4.44 28.06
N ASN A 176 0.53 -5.65 27.54
CA ASN A 176 0.95 -6.81 28.34
C ASN A 176 2.27 -6.55 29.08
N HIS A 177 3.22 -5.89 28.41
CA HIS A 177 4.49 -5.50 29.01
C HIS A 177 4.31 -4.67 30.29
N TYR A 178 3.47 -3.62 30.23
CA TYR A 178 3.26 -2.73 31.39
C TYR A 178 2.36 -3.35 32.47
N ARG A 179 1.43 -4.24 32.10
CA ARG A 179 0.69 -5.05 33.08
C ARG A 179 1.63 -5.94 33.89
N THR A 180 2.58 -6.60 33.23
CA THR A 180 3.61 -7.40 33.90
C THR A 180 4.54 -6.54 34.74
N SER A 181 4.95 -5.38 34.21
CA SER A 181 5.81 -4.41 34.91
C SER A 181 5.21 -3.94 36.24
N ARG A 182 3.90 -3.66 36.28
CA ARG A 182 3.19 -3.25 37.50
C ARG A 182 3.03 -4.38 38.53
N ALA A 183 3.02 -5.64 38.07
CA ALA A 183 2.82 -6.79 38.95
C ALA A 183 4.13 -7.28 39.60
N ALA A 184 5.28 -6.89 39.06
CA ALA A 184 6.60 -7.29 39.56
C ALA A 184 7.09 -6.33 40.63
N ASN A 185 7.69 -6.85 41.71
CA ASN A 185 8.34 -6.01 42.72
C ASN A 185 9.70 -5.51 42.22
N HIS A 186 10.37 -6.31 41.38
CA HIS A 186 11.70 -6.01 40.89
C HIS A 186 11.83 -6.21 39.38
N TYR A 187 12.80 -5.49 38.81
CA TYR A 187 13.21 -5.68 37.43
C TYR A 187 14.71 -5.45 37.27
N ILE A 188 15.27 -5.95 36.18
CA ILE A 188 16.59 -5.55 35.67
C ILE A 188 16.45 -5.26 34.18
N MET A 189 17.00 -4.13 33.73
CA MET A 189 17.18 -3.81 32.32
C MET A 189 18.67 -3.72 32.02
N GLY A 190 19.11 -4.37 30.94
CA GLY A 190 20.49 -4.31 30.49
C GLY A 190 20.63 -4.58 28.99
N PRO A 191 21.68 -4.03 28.34
CA PRO A 191 21.93 -4.25 26.93
C PRO A 191 22.38 -5.69 26.67
N ILE A 192 21.86 -6.29 25.61
CA ILE A 192 22.31 -7.57 25.06
C ILE A 192 23.34 -7.32 23.97
N CYS A 193 23.04 -6.37 23.08
CA CYS A 193 23.80 -6.07 21.87
C CYS A 193 23.79 -4.56 21.61
N LEU A 194 24.96 -3.94 21.53
CA LEU A 194 25.15 -2.53 21.20
C LEU A 194 25.28 -2.39 19.68
N LEU A 195 24.39 -1.61 19.08
CA LEU A 195 24.31 -1.45 17.62
C LEU A 195 23.91 -0.01 17.29
N ASN A 196 24.69 0.66 16.45
CA ASN A 196 24.44 2.06 16.09
C ASN A 196 23.37 2.21 15.00
N GLU A 197 23.25 1.21 14.12
CA GLU A 197 22.30 1.22 13.02
C GLU A 197 20.90 0.79 13.48
N GLU A 198 19.88 1.64 13.23
CA GLU A 198 18.49 1.40 13.65
C GLU A 198 17.85 0.17 12.98
N GLN A 199 18.08 0.01 11.68
CA GLN A 199 17.58 -1.14 10.92
C GLN A 199 18.15 -2.45 11.47
N LEU A 200 19.47 -2.49 11.72
CA LEU A 200 20.13 -3.66 12.28
C LEU A 200 19.69 -3.92 13.73
N ARG A 201 19.48 -2.87 14.53
CA ARG A 201 18.89 -2.97 15.87
C ARG A 201 17.52 -3.65 15.84
N THR A 202 16.66 -3.29 14.88
CA THR A 202 15.34 -3.92 14.76
C THR A 202 15.44 -5.41 14.40
N ILE A 203 16.34 -5.77 13.48
CA ILE A 203 16.58 -7.18 13.12
C ILE A 203 17.09 -7.95 14.34
N ALA A 204 18.04 -7.37 15.08
CA ALA A 204 18.59 -7.98 16.28
C ALA A 204 17.54 -8.11 17.39
N GLU A 205 16.68 -7.11 17.59
CA GLU A 205 15.55 -7.17 18.52
C GLU A 205 14.58 -8.30 18.17
N GLN A 206 14.24 -8.45 16.88
CA GLN A 206 13.39 -9.54 16.41
C GLN A 206 14.05 -10.91 16.63
N LEU A 207 15.35 -11.01 16.33
CA LEU A 207 16.15 -12.21 16.58
C LEU A 207 16.12 -12.59 18.06
N PHE A 208 16.40 -11.65 18.97
CA PHE A 208 16.42 -11.93 20.41
C PHE A 208 15.03 -12.17 20.99
N THR A 209 13.98 -11.55 20.44
CA THR A 209 12.59 -11.87 20.75
C THR A 209 12.29 -13.35 20.48
N CYS A 210 12.78 -13.87 19.35
CA CYS A 210 12.64 -15.29 19.02
C CYS A 210 13.57 -16.19 19.85
N LEU A 211 14.85 -15.85 20.00
CA LEU A 211 15.84 -16.66 20.74
C LEU A 211 15.46 -16.86 22.22
N PHE A 212 15.00 -15.80 22.86
CA PHE A 212 14.51 -15.81 24.24
C PHE A 212 13.04 -16.21 24.36
N GLU A 213 12.32 -16.30 23.23
CA GLU A 213 10.91 -16.65 23.13
C GLU A 213 10.02 -15.69 23.95
N THR A 214 10.26 -14.38 23.82
CA THR A 214 9.63 -13.36 24.66
C THR A 214 8.25 -12.90 24.16
N TYR A 215 7.66 -13.57 23.17
CA TYR A 215 6.25 -13.33 22.83
C TYR A 215 5.34 -13.71 24.00
N THR A 216 4.31 -12.91 24.27
CA THR A 216 3.32 -13.26 25.29
C THR A 216 2.39 -14.36 24.81
N ASP A 217 1.95 -15.21 25.73
CA ASP A 217 0.97 -16.25 25.40
C ASP A 217 -0.36 -15.68 24.89
N ALA A 218 -0.69 -14.44 25.24
CA ALA A 218 -1.90 -13.79 24.75
C ALA A 218 -1.89 -13.57 23.23
N VAL A 219 -0.73 -13.31 22.60
CA VAL A 219 -0.63 -13.20 21.14
C VAL A 219 -0.51 -14.59 20.49
N MET A 220 0.13 -15.55 21.16
CA MET A 220 0.36 -16.89 20.62
C MET A 220 -0.88 -17.81 20.70
N ASN A 221 -1.67 -17.71 21.76
CA ASN A 221 -2.69 -18.69 22.17
C ASN A 221 -4.11 -18.10 22.34
N TYR A 222 -4.45 -16.98 21.69
CA TYR A 222 -5.78 -16.38 21.88
C TYR A 222 -6.89 -17.38 21.60
N GLN A 223 -7.75 -17.52 22.60
CA GLN A 223 -9.06 -18.13 22.49
C GLN A 223 -10.04 -16.98 22.32
N ASP A 224 -10.84 -17.05 21.26
CA ASP A 224 -11.90 -16.08 21.00
C ASP A 224 -12.75 -15.93 22.26
N ARG A 225 -12.73 -14.73 22.87
CA ARG A 225 -13.56 -14.41 24.02
C ARG A 225 -14.96 -14.10 23.49
N SER A 226 -15.63 -15.14 23.00
CA SER A 226 -17.05 -15.13 22.67
C SER A 226 -17.86 -14.76 23.92
N GLY A 227 -18.08 -13.47 24.13
CA GLY A 227 -18.81 -12.98 25.30
C GLY A 227 -18.49 -11.56 25.75
N LYS A 228 -17.47 -10.87 25.21
CA LYS A 228 -17.27 -9.44 25.47
C LYS A 228 -17.76 -8.62 24.27
N SER A 229 -18.46 -7.53 24.58
CA SER A 229 -19.30 -6.75 23.66
C SER A 229 -18.66 -6.48 22.29
N GLN A 230 -19.47 -6.62 21.23
CA GLN A 230 -19.20 -6.29 19.81
C GLN A 230 -18.63 -4.89 19.52
N SER A 231 -18.41 -4.05 20.55
CA SER A 231 -17.80 -2.73 20.43
C SER A 231 -16.27 -2.72 20.55
N GLU A 232 -15.61 -3.86 20.81
CA GLU A 232 -14.16 -3.95 20.58
C GLU A 232 -13.90 -3.72 19.09
N LYS A 233 -13.15 -2.66 18.79
CA LYS A 233 -13.05 -2.04 17.48
C LYS A 233 -12.56 -3.07 16.47
N ILE A 234 -13.25 -3.18 15.32
CA ILE A 234 -12.85 -4.03 14.18
C ILE A 234 -11.35 -3.86 13.82
N SER A 235 -10.78 -2.67 14.04
CA SER A 235 -9.34 -2.39 13.87
C SER A 235 -8.40 -3.21 14.77
N ASP A 236 -8.84 -3.56 15.98
CA ASP A 236 -8.02 -4.24 16.98
C ASP A 236 -7.91 -5.74 16.67
N VAL A 237 -8.94 -6.31 16.03
CA VAL A 237 -8.98 -7.71 15.57
C VAL A 237 -8.00 -7.93 14.41
N ASP A 238 -7.96 -7.03 13.44
CA ASP A 238 -7.03 -7.15 12.30
C ASP A 238 -5.56 -6.95 12.71
N SER A 239 -5.28 -5.97 13.58
CA SER A 239 -3.93 -5.82 14.13
C SER A 239 -3.53 -7.09 14.89
N TYR A 240 -4.44 -7.63 15.71
CA TYR A 240 -4.21 -8.86 16.44
C TYR A 240 -3.83 -10.03 15.53
N TYR A 241 -4.60 -10.30 14.46
CA TYR A 241 -4.31 -11.41 13.57
C TYR A 241 -2.99 -11.23 12.82
N ASN A 242 -2.62 -10.00 12.44
CA ASN A 242 -1.32 -9.73 11.82
C ASN A 242 -0.16 -9.96 12.81
N ASP A 243 -0.28 -9.46 14.04
CA ASP A 243 0.75 -9.62 15.07
C ASP A 243 0.90 -11.11 15.45
N ARG A 244 -0.22 -11.86 15.50
CA ARG A 244 -0.26 -13.30 15.71
C ARG A 244 0.36 -14.09 14.54
N GLU A 245 -0.03 -13.80 13.30
CA GLU A 245 0.49 -14.49 12.13
C GLU A 245 2.02 -14.33 12.06
N ALA A 246 2.52 -13.10 12.22
CA ALA A 246 3.94 -12.83 12.21
C ALA A 246 4.67 -13.55 13.36
N SER A 247 4.14 -13.49 14.60
CA SER A 247 4.79 -14.13 15.75
C SER A 247 4.83 -15.66 15.61
N LEU A 248 3.75 -16.29 15.13
CA LEU A 248 3.69 -17.73 14.88
C LEU A 248 4.68 -18.17 13.81
N LEU A 249 4.71 -17.49 12.65
CA LEU A 249 5.61 -17.84 11.55
C LEU A 249 7.08 -17.64 11.96
N LEU A 250 7.41 -16.53 12.61
CA LEU A 250 8.77 -16.27 13.10
C LEU A 250 9.20 -17.27 14.16
N MET A 251 8.32 -17.66 15.09
CA MET A 251 8.62 -18.67 16.10
C MET A 251 8.76 -20.08 15.51
N GLN A 252 7.98 -20.42 14.48
CA GLN A 252 8.12 -21.68 13.76
C GLN A 252 9.48 -21.77 13.06
N LEU A 253 9.90 -20.71 12.36
CA LEU A 253 11.22 -20.62 11.73
C LEU A 253 12.34 -20.63 12.77
N ALA A 254 12.18 -19.91 13.89
CA ALA A 254 13.13 -19.93 14.99
C ALA A 254 13.31 -21.35 15.55
N ARG A 255 12.22 -22.09 15.81
CA ARG A 255 12.29 -23.48 16.29
C ARG A 255 12.95 -24.41 15.27
N SER A 256 12.76 -24.18 13.98
CA SER A 256 13.48 -24.91 12.94
C SER A 256 14.99 -24.61 13.03
N ALA A 257 15.37 -23.33 13.07
CA ALA A 257 16.75 -22.91 13.28
C ALA A 257 17.37 -23.46 14.57
N PHE A 258 16.58 -23.57 15.65
CA PHE A 258 17.03 -24.10 16.93
C PHE A 258 17.47 -25.54 16.82
N LYS A 259 16.65 -26.38 16.17
CA LYS A 259 16.98 -27.79 15.90
C LYS A 259 18.25 -27.90 15.07
N LYS A 260 18.39 -27.07 14.03
CA LYS A 260 19.55 -27.10 13.12
C LYS A 260 20.85 -26.62 13.77
N ALA A 261 20.76 -25.69 14.72
CA ALA A 261 21.93 -25.10 15.38
C ALA A 261 22.25 -25.68 16.77
N ASP A 262 21.49 -26.68 17.22
CA ASP A 262 21.54 -27.21 18.60
C ASP A 262 21.30 -26.11 19.65
N TRP A 263 20.34 -25.22 19.37
CA TRP A 263 19.86 -24.24 20.35
C TRP A 263 18.72 -24.87 21.16
N PRO A 264 18.80 -24.91 22.50
CA PRO A 264 17.82 -25.61 23.32
C PRO A 264 16.49 -24.85 23.49
N GLY A 265 16.38 -23.62 22.97
CA GLY A 265 15.30 -22.69 23.32
C GLY A 265 15.49 -22.11 24.72
N CYS A 266 14.69 -21.10 25.05
CA CYS A 266 14.75 -20.42 26.35
C CYS A 266 13.45 -20.69 27.10
N ARG A 267 12.39 -19.91 26.86
CA ARG A 267 11.11 -20.08 27.55
C ARG A 267 10.51 -21.48 27.38
N SER A 268 10.71 -22.14 26.24
CA SER A 268 10.24 -23.50 26.01
C SER A 268 10.89 -24.54 26.91
N ARG A 269 11.99 -24.18 27.59
CA ARG A 269 12.77 -25.07 28.42
C ARG A 269 12.61 -24.70 29.89
N GLN A 270 12.15 -25.67 30.69
CA GLN A 270 11.94 -25.49 32.13
C GLN A 270 13.19 -25.00 32.88
N SER A 271 14.39 -25.48 32.52
CA SER A 271 15.65 -25.05 33.17
C SER A 271 16.05 -23.61 32.87
N TYR A 272 15.43 -22.94 31.88
CA TYR A 272 15.63 -21.50 31.71
C TYR A 272 14.97 -20.71 32.85
N GLY A 273 13.85 -21.18 33.41
CA GLY A 273 13.23 -20.58 34.59
C GLY A 273 12.44 -19.29 34.33
N ALA A 274 11.97 -19.05 33.10
CA ALA A 274 11.04 -17.95 32.78
C ALA A 274 9.64 -18.50 32.49
N GLY A 275 8.60 -17.84 33.00
CA GLY A 275 7.21 -18.28 32.87
C GLY A 275 6.44 -17.66 31.72
N ASP A 276 6.75 -16.42 31.33
CA ASP A 276 6.01 -15.70 30.27
C ASP A 276 6.91 -14.71 29.52
N GLY A 277 6.49 -14.39 28.29
CA GLY A 277 7.06 -13.34 27.46
C GLY A 277 6.21 -12.08 27.51
N CYS A 278 6.83 -10.93 27.27
CA CYS A 278 6.16 -9.62 27.33
C CYS A 278 5.91 -8.97 25.96
N ASN A 279 6.57 -9.43 24.89
CA ASN A 279 6.42 -8.87 23.55
C ASN A 279 5.06 -9.26 22.95
N TRP A 280 4.28 -8.27 22.52
CA TRP A 280 3.04 -8.49 21.77
C TRP A 280 3.30 -8.46 20.26
N ASN A 281 3.98 -7.41 19.80
CA ASN A 281 4.35 -7.22 18.40
C ASN A 281 5.69 -7.86 18.07
N SER A 282 5.83 -8.28 16.82
CA SER A 282 7.10 -8.62 16.18
C SER A 282 7.81 -7.33 15.74
N PRO A 283 8.96 -6.93 16.31
CA PRO A 283 9.63 -5.65 15.98
C PRO A 283 9.81 -5.40 14.47
N ILE A 284 10.09 -6.47 13.71
CA ILE A 284 10.31 -6.35 12.27
C ILE A 284 9.08 -5.90 11.47
N THR A 285 7.89 -6.10 12.05
CA THR A 285 6.60 -5.72 11.44
C THR A 285 6.24 -4.27 11.70
N GLU A 286 6.91 -3.58 12.62
CA GLU A 286 6.61 -2.18 12.95
C GLU A 286 6.99 -1.22 11.82
N TRP A 287 7.94 -1.62 10.98
CA TRP A 287 8.35 -0.93 9.75
C TRP A 287 7.31 -1.01 8.63
N LEU A 288 6.30 -1.87 8.79
CA LEU A 288 5.37 -2.24 7.73
C LEU A 288 3.95 -1.74 7.94
N LYS A 289 3.74 -0.68 8.72
CA LYS A 289 2.39 -0.16 8.98
C LYS A 289 1.55 0.07 7.71
N GLY A 290 2.19 0.29 6.55
CA GLY A 290 1.53 0.31 5.24
C GLY A 290 1.29 -1.04 4.55
N GLU A 291 2.20 -2.01 4.70
CA GLU A 291 2.08 -3.36 4.11
C GLU A 291 1.12 -4.28 4.92
N ARG A 292 0.68 -3.82 6.12
CA ARG A 292 -0.33 -4.48 6.95
C ARG A 292 -1.75 -4.42 6.37
N VAL A 293 -2.02 -3.53 5.41
CA VAL A 293 -3.37 -3.41 4.84
C VAL A 293 -3.62 -4.57 3.88
N ILE A 294 -4.38 -5.55 4.35
CA ILE A 294 -4.89 -6.65 3.52
C ILE A 294 -6.03 -6.11 2.65
N TRP A 295 -5.92 -6.36 1.36
CA TRP A 295 -7.00 -6.15 0.40
C TRP A 295 -7.63 -7.48 0.02
N THR A 296 -8.95 -7.56 0.05
CA THR A 296 -9.70 -8.70 -0.47
C THR A 296 -10.09 -8.42 -1.91
N GLN A 297 -9.75 -9.34 -2.80
CA GLN A 297 -10.04 -9.25 -4.22
C GLN A 297 -11.27 -10.08 -4.59
N LEU A 298 -12.17 -9.47 -5.36
CA LEU A 298 -13.29 -10.10 -6.05
C LEU A 298 -13.18 -9.80 -7.55
N ALA A 299 -13.20 -10.84 -8.36
CA ALA A 299 -13.10 -10.72 -9.82
C ALA A 299 -14.49 -10.87 -10.45
N PHE A 300 -14.84 -9.96 -11.36
CA PHE A 300 -16.05 -10.01 -12.19
C PHE A 300 -15.63 -10.15 -13.66
N PRO A 301 -15.36 -11.37 -14.16
CA PRO A 301 -14.80 -11.61 -15.49
C PRO A 301 -15.63 -10.99 -16.61
N ASP A 302 -16.96 -11.16 -16.54
CA ASP A 302 -17.88 -10.72 -17.58
C ASP A 302 -17.93 -9.20 -17.74
N ASN A 303 -17.51 -8.46 -16.71
CA ASN A 303 -17.56 -7.00 -16.68
C ASN A 303 -16.17 -6.35 -16.85
N ASN A 304 -15.12 -7.13 -17.16
CA ASN A 304 -13.73 -6.65 -17.20
C ASN A 304 -13.33 -5.91 -15.91
N LEU A 305 -13.87 -6.32 -14.76
CA LEU A 305 -13.78 -5.57 -13.50
C LEU A 305 -13.14 -6.42 -12.40
N LEU A 306 -12.26 -5.79 -11.64
CA LEU A 306 -11.68 -6.27 -10.41
C LEU A 306 -12.10 -5.32 -9.29
N GLN A 307 -12.62 -5.86 -8.20
CA GLN A 307 -12.94 -5.10 -7.00
C GLN A 307 -11.99 -5.50 -5.89
N LEU A 308 -11.38 -4.52 -5.24
CA LEU A 308 -10.46 -4.68 -4.13
C LEU A 308 -11.04 -3.91 -2.95
N GLN A 309 -11.31 -4.63 -1.86
CA GLN A 309 -11.86 -4.08 -0.62
C GLN A 309 -10.84 -4.22 0.50
N ARG A 310 -10.96 -3.41 1.55
CA ARG A 310 -10.11 -3.52 2.74
C ARG A 310 -10.91 -3.25 4.01
N THR A 311 -10.27 -3.46 5.15
CA THR A 311 -10.78 -3.03 6.47
C THR A 311 -11.22 -1.56 6.42
N PRO A 312 -12.37 -1.24 7.04
CA PRO A 312 -12.87 0.13 7.06
C PRO A 312 -11.89 1.08 7.75
N VAL A 313 -12.05 2.36 7.43
CA VAL A 313 -11.24 3.47 7.92
C VAL A 313 -12.14 4.55 8.44
N GLN A 314 -11.67 5.30 9.43
CA GLN A 314 -12.43 6.43 9.96
C GLN A 314 -12.10 7.71 9.20
N ILE A 315 -13.13 8.51 8.97
CA ILE A 315 -13.02 9.89 8.53
C ILE A 315 -12.28 10.71 9.59
N ARG A 316 -11.20 11.39 9.18
CA ARG A 316 -10.37 12.24 10.05
C ARG A 316 -10.32 13.69 9.54
N SER A 317 -10.08 14.60 10.47
CA SER A 317 -9.84 16.01 10.16
C SER A 317 -8.50 16.17 9.45
N GLY A 318 -8.47 17.05 8.45
CA GLY A 318 -7.22 17.46 7.79
C GLY A 318 -6.27 18.21 8.70
N SER A 319 -4.98 18.19 8.34
CA SER A 319 -3.91 18.80 9.13
C SER A 319 -3.65 20.29 8.85
N ARG A 320 -4.38 20.95 7.93
CA ARG A 320 -4.10 22.35 7.53
C ARG A 320 -5.34 23.14 7.08
N ASP A 321 -5.71 24.17 7.86
CA ASP A 321 -6.27 25.50 7.55
C ASP A 321 -7.08 25.78 6.26
N SER A 322 -7.84 24.84 5.70
CA SER A 322 -8.84 25.22 4.68
C SER A 322 -10.04 24.26 4.64
N ASN A 323 -11.23 24.85 4.75
CA ASN A 323 -12.58 24.33 4.47
C ASN A 323 -12.78 22.83 4.64
N ASP A 324 -13.47 22.38 5.70
CA ASP A 324 -14.16 21.07 5.88
C ASP A 324 -13.74 19.92 4.96
N ARG A 325 -12.44 19.65 4.85
CA ARG A 325 -11.92 18.53 4.05
C ARG A 325 -11.66 17.37 4.98
N ILE A 326 -12.50 16.38 4.82
CA ILE A 326 -12.36 15.06 5.42
C ILE A 326 -11.33 14.28 4.60
N TYR A 327 -10.32 13.75 5.28
CA TYR A 327 -9.30 12.91 4.66
C TYR A 327 -9.45 11.46 5.10
N ILE A 328 -9.37 10.57 4.13
CA ILE A 328 -9.22 9.13 4.38
C ILE A 328 -7.73 8.81 4.26
N THR A 329 -7.04 8.57 5.36
CA THR A 329 -5.61 8.19 5.29
C THR A 329 -5.50 6.71 4.90
N ILE A 330 -5.12 6.44 3.64
CA ILE A 330 -4.61 5.13 3.23
C ILE A 330 -3.09 5.21 3.43
N GLU A 331 -2.67 4.82 4.63
CA GLU A 331 -1.31 5.00 5.13
C GLU A 331 -0.34 3.98 4.52
N GLN A 332 0.78 4.46 3.98
CA GLN A 332 2.01 3.68 3.86
C GLN A 332 3.12 4.46 4.60
N GLN A 333 3.35 4.13 5.87
CA GLN A 333 4.52 4.64 6.59
C GLN A 333 5.77 3.91 6.11
N GLY A 334 6.54 4.55 5.24
CA GLY A 334 7.93 4.21 5.00
C GLY A 334 8.87 5.08 5.86
N SER A 335 10.07 4.56 6.11
CA SER A 335 11.18 5.24 6.81
C SER A 335 11.40 6.68 6.32
N ALA A 336 11.78 7.57 7.24
CA ALA A 336 11.82 9.03 7.07
C ALA A 336 12.78 9.56 5.99
N THR A 337 13.57 8.71 5.32
CA THR A 337 14.76 9.14 4.57
C THR A 337 14.60 9.22 3.04
N LEU A 338 13.44 8.92 2.45
CA LEU A 338 13.22 9.06 1.00
C LEU A 338 11.97 9.90 0.69
N ALA A 339 12.12 10.81 -0.28
CA ALA A 339 11.07 11.69 -0.84
C ALA A 339 9.88 10.93 -1.50
N SER A 340 9.81 9.61 -1.33
CA SER A 340 8.72 8.71 -1.73
C SER A 340 7.72 8.48 -0.59
N ARG A 341 7.42 9.51 0.22
CA ARG A 341 6.24 9.49 1.08
C ARG A 341 5.00 9.44 0.19
N GLY A 342 4.22 8.40 0.35
CA GLY A 342 3.05 8.14 -0.45
C GLY A 342 1.80 7.97 0.40
N SER A 343 1.44 8.96 1.23
CA SER A 343 0.09 8.92 1.81
C SER A 343 -0.92 9.18 0.69
N PHE A 344 -1.95 8.34 0.61
CA PHE A 344 -3.10 8.61 -0.23
C PHE A 344 -4.23 9.10 0.64
N GLU A 345 -4.55 10.37 0.46
CA GLU A 345 -5.54 11.08 1.27
C GLU A 345 -6.61 11.66 0.34
N PRO A 346 -7.49 10.83 -0.24
CA PRO A 346 -8.60 11.33 -1.04
C PRO A 346 -9.52 12.17 -0.15
N THR A 347 -10.01 13.26 -0.72
CA THR A 347 -10.95 14.15 -0.06
C THR A 347 -12.37 13.60 -0.24
N VAL A 348 -13.11 13.49 0.85
CA VAL A 348 -14.54 13.19 0.80
C VAL A 348 -15.30 14.46 0.46
N PRO A 349 -16.24 14.43 -0.51
CA PRO A 349 -17.05 15.59 -0.86
C PRO A 349 -17.85 16.11 0.35
N THR A 350 -17.79 17.43 0.58
CA THR A 350 -18.44 18.13 1.70
C THR A 350 -19.96 17.96 1.71
N GLU A 351 -20.55 17.83 0.54
CA GLU A 351 -21.98 17.62 0.28
C GLU A 351 -22.52 16.32 0.91
N LEU A 352 -21.65 15.34 1.17
CA LEU A 352 -22.05 14.10 1.84
C LEU A 352 -22.29 14.29 3.34
N LYS A 353 -21.77 15.37 3.95
CA LYS A 353 -21.95 15.72 5.36
C LYS A 353 -21.67 14.55 6.32
N LEU A 354 -20.59 13.81 6.09
CA LEU A 354 -20.20 12.69 6.94
C LEU A 354 -19.45 13.20 8.19
N PRO A 355 -19.89 12.87 9.42
CA PRO A 355 -19.18 13.28 10.64
C PRO A 355 -17.75 12.74 10.74
N LEU A 356 -16.91 13.44 11.53
CA LEU A 356 -15.62 12.91 11.97
C LEU A 356 -15.80 11.62 12.78
N GLY A 357 -14.95 10.63 12.51
CA GLY A 357 -15.04 9.31 13.14
C GLY A 357 -15.98 8.32 12.44
N THR A 358 -16.79 8.76 11.46
CA THR A 358 -17.60 7.84 10.65
C THR A 358 -16.72 6.82 9.95
N TRP A 359 -17.10 5.54 10.09
CA TRP A 359 -16.44 4.44 9.39
C TRP A 359 -16.89 4.41 7.93
N VAL A 360 -15.92 4.28 7.04
CA VAL A 360 -16.12 4.10 5.61
C VAL A 360 -15.32 2.90 5.13
N TRP A 361 -15.82 2.21 4.11
CA TRP A 361 -15.24 1.03 3.51
C TRP A 361 -14.69 1.41 2.13
N PRO A 362 -13.36 1.55 1.99
CA PRO A 362 -12.76 1.85 0.70
C PRO A 362 -12.86 0.66 -0.25
N VAL A 363 -13.34 0.95 -1.46
CA VAL A 363 -13.47 0.01 -2.55
C VAL A 363 -12.69 0.54 -3.75
N ILE A 364 -11.73 -0.22 -4.22
CA ILE A 364 -11.01 0.05 -5.45
C ILE A 364 -11.61 -0.80 -6.57
N GLU A 365 -11.99 -0.16 -7.66
CA GLU A 365 -12.51 -0.80 -8.87
C GLU A 365 -11.47 -0.64 -9.98
N MET A 366 -11.00 -1.74 -10.58
CA MET A 366 -9.98 -1.72 -11.63
C MET A 366 -10.45 -2.48 -12.86
N THR A 367 -10.18 -1.93 -14.04
CA THR A 367 -10.35 -2.68 -15.29
C THR A 367 -9.21 -3.67 -15.48
N LYS A 368 -9.52 -4.91 -15.85
CA LYS A 368 -8.51 -5.97 -16.00
C LYS A 368 -7.60 -5.71 -17.21
N ASN A 369 -8.19 -5.30 -18.33
CA ASN A 369 -7.45 -5.01 -19.56
C ASN A 369 -6.70 -3.66 -19.58
N GLY A 370 -6.84 -2.84 -18.53
CA GLY A 370 -6.19 -1.52 -18.47
C GLY A 370 -6.85 -0.39 -19.23
N CYS A 371 -8.01 -0.61 -19.83
CA CYS A 371 -8.80 0.48 -20.41
C CYS A 371 -9.24 1.48 -19.31
N PRO A 372 -9.44 2.76 -19.63
CA PRO A 372 -9.91 3.74 -18.66
C PRO A 372 -11.20 3.33 -17.95
N HIS A 373 -11.24 3.49 -16.63
CA HIS A 373 -12.47 3.29 -15.87
C HIS A 373 -13.42 4.48 -16.12
N PRO A 374 -14.72 4.27 -16.35
CA PRO A 374 -15.68 5.36 -16.62
C PRO A 374 -15.77 6.38 -15.47
N ARG A 375 -15.51 5.92 -14.25
CA ARG A 375 -15.45 6.75 -13.03
C ARG A 375 -14.02 6.92 -12.50
N SER A 376 -13.04 6.99 -13.39
CA SER A 376 -11.62 7.04 -13.01
C SER A 376 -11.33 8.05 -11.90
N TRP A 377 -10.56 7.64 -10.88
CA TRP A 377 -10.12 8.54 -9.82
C TRP A 377 -9.21 9.64 -10.37
N ALA A 378 -8.30 9.29 -11.29
CA ALA A 378 -7.26 10.21 -11.74
C ALA A 378 -7.83 11.35 -12.60
N ARG A 379 -8.97 11.13 -13.28
CA ARG A 379 -9.65 12.09 -14.17
C ARG A 379 -8.70 12.75 -15.18
N LEU A 380 -7.71 11.99 -15.67
CA LEU A 380 -6.80 12.49 -16.68
C LEU A 380 -7.51 12.57 -18.05
N PRO A 381 -7.06 13.43 -18.97
CA PRO A 381 -7.55 13.44 -20.34
C PRO A 381 -7.39 12.08 -21.00
N THR A 382 -8.21 11.81 -22.02
CA THR A 382 -8.17 10.56 -22.80
C THR A 382 -6.81 10.34 -23.47
N LYS A 383 -6.08 11.41 -23.77
CA LYS A 383 -4.76 11.37 -24.41
C LYS A 383 -3.75 12.10 -23.55
N GLY A 384 -2.57 11.52 -23.39
CA GLY A 384 -1.49 12.13 -22.63
C GLY A 384 -0.13 11.55 -22.98
N PRO A 385 0.94 12.18 -22.46
CA PRO A 385 2.29 12.02 -22.97
C PRO A 385 2.95 10.68 -22.64
N TRP A 386 2.34 9.78 -21.86
CA TRP A 386 2.91 8.49 -21.48
C TRP A 386 2.15 7.33 -22.13
N TYR A 387 2.82 6.23 -22.45
CA TYR A 387 2.14 5.08 -23.07
C TYR A 387 1.15 4.39 -22.14
N ASP A 388 1.42 4.36 -20.84
CA ASP A 388 0.54 3.84 -19.78
C ASP A 388 -0.44 4.90 -19.23
N TRP A 389 -0.74 5.96 -19.98
CA TRP A 389 -1.64 7.03 -19.56
C TRP A 389 -3.05 6.52 -19.24
N ASP A 390 -3.59 5.66 -20.09
CA ASP A 390 -4.89 5.03 -19.86
C ASP A 390 -4.88 4.07 -18.67
N ALA A 391 -3.73 3.44 -18.42
CA ALA A 391 -3.52 2.58 -17.27
C ALA A 391 -3.63 3.38 -15.96
N ALA A 392 -3.15 4.63 -15.92
CA ALA A 392 -3.37 5.52 -14.78
C ALA A 392 -4.86 5.86 -14.57
N ASN A 393 -5.66 5.86 -15.65
CA ASN A 393 -7.10 6.07 -15.61
C ASN A 393 -7.92 4.78 -15.39
N SER A 394 -7.30 3.61 -15.36
CA SER A 394 -7.99 2.32 -15.41
C SER A 394 -8.71 1.91 -14.13
N TRP A 395 -8.75 2.78 -13.11
CA TRP A 395 -9.28 2.44 -11.80
C TRP A 395 -10.02 3.60 -11.16
N ALA A 396 -10.95 3.27 -10.27
CA ALA A 396 -11.74 4.19 -9.48
C ALA A 396 -11.63 3.87 -7.99
N LEU A 397 -11.88 4.90 -7.18
CA LEU A 397 -12.06 4.76 -5.75
C LEU A 397 -13.52 5.06 -5.44
N ARG A 398 -14.18 4.12 -4.78
CA ARG A 398 -15.51 4.27 -4.19
C ARG A 398 -15.38 4.09 -2.69
N ILE A 399 -16.20 4.80 -1.93
CA ILE A 399 -16.37 4.52 -0.50
C ILE A 399 -17.80 4.07 -0.27
N GLU A 400 -17.96 3.06 0.57
CA GLU A 400 -19.24 2.63 1.11
C GLU A 400 -19.32 3.06 2.56
N PHE A 401 -20.49 3.49 3.02
CA PHE A 401 -20.68 3.93 4.40
C PHE A 401 -22.13 3.77 4.81
N GLN A 402 -22.36 3.66 6.12
CA GLN A 402 -23.68 3.56 6.70
C GLN A 402 -24.11 4.91 7.27
N ARG A 403 -25.32 5.36 6.92
CA ARG A 403 -25.98 6.53 7.51
C ARG A 403 -26.50 6.20 8.91
N GLU A 404 -26.83 7.23 9.70
CA GLU A 404 -27.39 7.07 11.06
C GLU A 404 -28.70 6.25 11.08
N ASN A 405 -29.46 6.27 9.99
CA ASN A 405 -30.68 5.46 9.83
C ASN A 405 -30.41 3.98 9.48
N GLY A 406 -29.14 3.56 9.41
CA GLY A 406 -28.73 2.20 9.06
C GLY A 406 -28.63 1.92 7.56
N ASN A 407 -29.00 2.85 6.68
CA ASN A 407 -28.91 2.65 5.23
C ASN A 407 -27.46 2.72 4.75
N TRP A 408 -27.10 1.78 3.88
CA TRP A 408 -25.82 1.78 3.18
C TRP A 408 -25.89 2.67 1.95
N GLU A 409 -24.92 3.56 1.83
CA GLU A 409 -24.72 4.42 0.67
C GLU A 409 -23.30 4.24 0.13
N SER A 410 -23.09 4.66 -1.12
CA SER A 410 -21.75 4.71 -1.69
C SER A 410 -21.58 5.90 -2.62
N THR A 411 -20.35 6.36 -2.76
CA THR A 411 -19.98 7.49 -3.62
C THR A 411 -18.59 7.30 -4.18
N GLU A 412 -18.37 7.73 -5.42
CA GLU A 412 -17.03 7.77 -5.98
C GLU A 412 -16.24 8.96 -5.49
N LEU A 413 -14.96 8.73 -5.23
CA LEU A 413 -13.98 9.75 -4.93
C LEU A 413 -13.11 9.98 -6.16
N VAL A 414 -12.83 11.26 -6.45
CA VAL A 414 -12.05 11.67 -7.61
C VAL A 414 -10.93 12.63 -7.18
N SER A 415 -9.87 12.71 -7.98
CA SER A 415 -8.80 13.68 -7.74
C SER A 415 -9.37 15.10 -7.83
N ALA A 416 -9.24 15.87 -6.75
CA ALA A 416 -9.66 17.27 -6.72
C ALA A 416 -8.79 18.17 -7.62
N TYR A 417 -7.55 17.74 -7.91
CA TYR A 417 -6.58 18.50 -8.69
C TYR A 417 -5.84 17.60 -9.68
N PRO A 418 -6.53 17.10 -10.73
CA PRO A 418 -5.97 16.12 -11.66
C PRO A 418 -4.71 16.62 -12.39
N PHE A 419 -4.61 17.93 -12.60
CA PHE A 419 -3.52 18.58 -13.33
C PHE A 419 -2.48 19.26 -12.45
N ARG A 420 -2.55 19.12 -11.12
CA ARG A 420 -1.56 19.74 -10.23
C ARG A 420 -0.19 19.12 -10.50
N PRO A 421 0.84 19.92 -10.87
CA PRO A 421 2.20 19.40 -11.00
C PRO A 421 2.64 18.79 -9.67
N ARG A 422 3.29 17.64 -9.72
CA ARG A 422 3.70 16.94 -8.50
C ARG A 422 4.78 17.71 -7.73
N THR A 423 5.71 18.31 -8.45
CA THR A 423 6.74 19.18 -7.87
C THR A 423 6.76 20.47 -8.66
N ALA A 424 6.84 21.62 -7.98
CA ALA A 424 6.86 22.91 -8.64
C ALA A 424 8.12 23.11 -9.50
N GLN A 425 9.19 22.39 -9.17
CA GLN A 425 10.51 22.49 -9.82
C GLN A 425 10.62 21.65 -11.10
N LEU A 426 9.80 20.61 -11.29
CA LEU A 426 9.92 19.72 -12.45
C LEU A 426 8.93 20.13 -13.54
N SER A 427 9.47 20.77 -14.59
CA SER A 427 8.73 21.08 -15.82
C SER A 427 8.58 19.86 -16.75
N TRP A 428 8.41 18.67 -16.18
CA TRP A 428 8.38 17.41 -16.91
C TRP A 428 6.98 17.19 -17.52
N PRO A 429 6.89 16.79 -18.80
CA PRO A 429 5.62 16.47 -19.43
C PRO A 429 4.88 15.33 -18.71
N GLY A 430 3.60 15.55 -18.38
CA GLY A 430 2.72 14.59 -17.74
C GLY A 430 3.04 14.33 -16.27
N ALA A 431 3.94 15.11 -15.64
CA ALA A 431 4.29 15.00 -14.22
C ALA A 431 3.20 15.53 -13.27
N PHE A 432 1.94 15.21 -13.58
CA PHE A 432 0.80 15.52 -12.74
C PHE A 432 0.74 14.57 -11.55
N ASN A 433 0.32 15.09 -10.41
CA ASN A 433 0.16 14.28 -9.20
C ASN A 433 -0.85 13.15 -9.42
N ALA A 434 -1.97 13.40 -10.10
CA ALA A 434 -2.98 12.36 -10.33
C ALA A 434 -2.47 11.25 -11.25
N TYR A 435 -1.67 11.55 -12.27
CA TYR A 435 -1.02 10.54 -13.10
C TYR A 435 -0.02 9.72 -12.27
N ALA A 436 0.91 10.39 -11.59
CA ALA A 436 1.93 9.73 -10.77
C ALA A 436 1.31 8.78 -9.73
N GLN A 437 0.26 9.23 -9.03
CA GLN A 437 -0.46 8.43 -8.05
C GLN A 437 -1.32 7.33 -8.71
N GLY A 438 -1.96 7.64 -9.84
CA GLY A 438 -2.81 6.73 -10.59
C GLY A 438 -2.05 5.49 -11.05
N ILE A 439 -0.92 5.69 -11.73
CA ILE A 439 -0.13 4.57 -12.24
C ILE A 439 0.54 3.79 -11.10
N ALA A 440 0.99 4.47 -10.04
CA ALA A 440 1.60 3.80 -8.90
C ALA A 440 0.61 2.90 -8.16
N ARG A 441 -0.68 3.28 -8.06
CA ARG A 441 -1.71 2.41 -7.48
C ARG A 441 -2.06 1.23 -8.36
N ARG A 442 -2.16 1.44 -9.67
CA ARG A 442 -2.34 0.32 -10.60
C ARG A 442 -1.23 -0.71 -10.43
N ARG A 443 0.04 -0.26 -10.35
CA ARG A 443 1.18 -1.16 -10.07
C ARG A 443 1.07 -1.83 -8.70
N PHE A 444 0.76 -1.07 -7.66
CA PHE A 444 0.58 -1.57 -6.30
C PHE A 444 -0.44 -2.73 -6.25
N PHE A 445 -1.62 -2.54 -6.83
CA PHE A 445 -2.68 -3.55 -6.84
C PHE A 445 -2.44 -4.69 -7.84
N ASN A 446 -1.72 -4.43 -8.93
CA ASN A 446 -1.25 -5.51 -9.81
C ASN A 446 0.01 -6.21 -9.26
N GLN A 447 0.44 -5.87 -8.04
CA GLN A 447 1.62 -6.42 -7.36
C GLN A 447 2.89 -6.36 -8.24
N ALA A 448 3.01 -5.29 -9.04
CA ALA A 448 4.14 -5.04 -9.93
C ALA A 448 5.19 -4.14 -9.25
N VAL A 449 6.45 -4.55 -9.25
CA VAL A 449 7.56 -3.83 -8.62
C VAL A 449 8.19 -2.91 -9.63
N LEU A 450 8.23 -1.61 -9.35
CA LEU A 450 8.93 -0.65 -10.20
C LEU A 450 10.45 -0.77 -9.99
N THR A 451 11.22 -0.96 -11.06
CA THR A 451 12.69 -0.92 -10.95
C THR A 451 13.16 0.49 -10.56
N HIS A 452 14.22 0.55 -9.74
CA HIS A 452 14.86 1.81 -9.40
C HIS A 452 15.62 2.41 -10.59
N GLN A 453 16.11 1.58 -11.50
CA GLN A 453 16.84 2.01 -12.70
C GLN A 453 15.84 2.53 -13.73
N GLY A 454 15.95 3.82 -14.10
CA GLY A 454 15.08 4.46 -15.09
C GLY A 454 13.74 4.99 -14.55
N ARG A 455 13.53 4.99 -13.23
CA ARG A 455 12.37 5.64 -12.61
C ARG A 455 12.60 7.15 -12.50
N PRO A 456 11.76 8.01 -13.14
CA PRO A 456 11.83 9.44 -12.91
C PRO A 456 11.58 9.77 -11.43
N VAL A 457 12.37 10.70 -10.86
CA VAL A 457 12.34 11.04 -9.41
C VAL A 457 10.95 11.47 -8.93
N TRP A 458 10.11 11.98 -9.82
CA TRP A 458 8.75 12.41 -9.52
C TRP A 458 7.72 11.28 -9.55
N MET A 459 8.00 10.08 -10.03
CA MET A 459 6.99 9.01 -10.01
C MET A 459 6.77 8.49 -8.58
N CYS A 460 5.50 8.21 -8.23
CA CYS A 460 5.19 7.46 -7.01
C CYS A 460 5.61 5.99 -7.17
N ASP A 461 5.96 5.39 -6.04
CA ASP A 461 6.08 3.95 -5.87
C ASP A 461 5.53 3.61 -4.49
N TYR A 462 4.49 2.77 -4.47
CA TYR A 462 3.82 2.33 -3.24
C TYR A 462 4.21 0.89 -2.88
N GLY A 463 5.20 0.28 -3.55
CA GLY A 463 5.51 -1.14 -3.39
C GLY A 463 4.40 -2.03 -3.95
N ILE A 464 4.07 -3.12 -3.24
CA ILE A 464 3.08 -4.12 -3.66
C ILE A 464 1.96 -4.24 -2.62
N ALA A 465 0.72 -4.43 -3.09
CA ALA A 465 -0.42 -4.68 -2.23
C ALA A 465 -0.40 -6.12 -1.69
N ARG A 466 -0.77 -6.29 -0.42
CA ARG A 466 -1.12 -7.60 0.12
C ARG A 466 -2.56 -7.90 -0.28
N ILE A 467 -2.74 -8.84 -1.20
CA ILE A 467 -4.05 -9.17 -1.74
C ILE A 467 -4.40 -10.62 -1.38
N LYS A 468 -5.59 -10.81 -0.84
CA LYS A 468 -6.21 -12.10 -0.62
C LYS A 468 -7.37 -12.24 -1.61
N GLU A 469 -7.38 -13.31 -2.39
CA GLU A 469 -8.50 -13.61 -3.27
C GLU A 469 -9.52 -14.45 -2.51
N GLN A 470 -10.77 -13.97 -2.49
CA GLN A 470 -11.88 -14.73 -1.95
C GLN A 470 -12.53 -15.54 -3.07
N LYS A 471 -12.48 -16.86 -2.95
CA LYS A 471 -13.17 -17.79 -3.85
C LYS A 471 -14.34 -18.42 -3.12
N MET A 472 -15.53 -18.28 -3.69
CA MET A 472 -16.72 -18.94 -3.19
C MET A 472 -17.01 -20.17 -4.05
N ASP A 473 -16.96 -21.34 -3.41
CA ASP A 473 -17.51 -22.57 -3.97
C ASP A 473 -18.99 -22.61 -3.62
N TRP A 474 -19.84 -22.26 -4.58
CA TRP A 474 -21.30 -22.22 -4.39
C TRP A 474 -21.90 -23.59 -4.14
N LEU A 475 -21.29 -24.66 -4.65
CA LEU A 475 -21.78 -26.03 -4.47
C LEU A 475 -21.48 -26.54 -3.06
N LYS A 476 -20.27 -26.26 -2.57
CA LYS A 476 -19.86 -26.64 -1.20
C LYS A 476 -20.27 -25.62 -0.15
N GLN A 477 -20.74 -24.45 -0.57
CA GLN A 477 -20.97 -23.28 0.28
C GLN A 477 -19.75 -22.91 1.12
N THR A 478 -18.55 -23.06 0.55
CA THR A 478 -17.29 -22.75 1.23
C THR A 478 -16.65 -21.50 0.65
N GLY A 479 -16.20 -20.61 1.54
CA GLY A 479 -15.32 -19.50 1.19
C GLY A 479 -13.88 -19.93 1.43
N THR A 480 -13.05 -19.85 0.40
CA THR A 480 -11.60 -19.98 0.57
C THR A 480 -10.97 -18.61 0.37
N ILE A 481 -10.07 -18.25 1.28
CA ILE A 481 -9.26 -17.06 1.18
C ILE A 481 -7.85 -17.54 0.87
N VAL A 482 -7.34 -17.17 -0.31
CA VAL A 482 -6.01 -17.55 -0.75
C VAL A 482 -5.15 -16.31 -0.96
N ASP A 483 -3.88 -16.40 -0.64
CA ASP A 483 -2.92 -15.36 -1.01
C ASP A 483 -2.83 -15.23 -2.52
N VAL A 484 -3.06 -14.03 -3.04
CA VAL A 484 -2.65 -13.70 -4.41
C VAL A 484 -1.16 -13.49 -4.36
N GLN A 485 -0.44 -14.51 -4.84
CA GLN A 485 1.01 -14.47 -4.91
C GLN A 485 1.42 -13.33 -5.84
N PRO A 486 2.35 -12.46 -5.41
CA PRO A 486 2.85 -11.41 -6.28
C PRO A 486 3.45 -12.08 -7.52
N PRO A 487 3.11 -11.62 -8.73
CA PRO A 487 3.56 -12.26 -9.96
C PRO A 487 5.10 -12.16 -10.15
N GLY A 488 5.82 -11.49 -9.25
CA GLY A 488 7.27 -11.27 -9.35
C GLY A 488 7.65 -10.29 -10.46
N ASN A 489 6.66 -9.63 -11.07
CA ASN A 489 6.87 -8.77 -12.22
C ASN A 489 7.60 -7.49 -11.81
N ILE A 490 8.89 -7.40 -12.17
CA ILE A 490 9.64 -6.16 -12.15
C ILE A 490 9.33 -5.41 -13.43
N VAL A 491 8.71 -4.24 -13.31
CA VAL A 491 8.34 -3.37 -14.43
C VAL A 491 9.21 -2.11 -14.43
N ARG A 492 9.46 -1.54 -15.63
CA ARG A 492 10.07 -0.21 -15.75
C ARG A 492 9.00 0.86 -15.76
N ALA A 493 9.41 2.11 -15.52
CA ALA A 493 8.54 3.24 -15.81
C ALA A 493 8.22 3.23 -17.31
N SER A 494 6.95 3.48 -17.66
CA SER A 494 6.58 3.61 -19.07
C SER A 494 7.35 4.76 -19.71
N ARG A 495 7.59 4.66 -21.01
CA ARG A 495 8.27 5.70 -21.78
C ARG A 495 7.29 6.81 -22.14
N MET A 496 7.84 8.00 -22.39
CA MET A 496 7.08 9.09 -22.97
C MET A 496 6.83 8.80 -24.46
N LYS A 497 5.64 9.15 -24.94
CA LYS A 497 5.30 9.14 -26.36
C LYS A 497 6.16 10.16 -27.08
N SER A 498 6.55 9.83 -28.32
CA SER A 498 7.20 10.82 -29.16
C SER A 498 6.19 11.92 -29.50
N GLN A 499 6.70 13.10 -29.88
CA GLN A 499 5.85 14.18 -30.35
C GLN A 499 4.95 13.72 -31.52
N TRP A 500 5.49 12.89 -32.41
CA TRP A 500 4.75 12.35 -33.55
C TRP A 500 3.61 11.44 -33.11
N ASP A 501 3.85 10.52 -32.17
CA ASP A 501 2.83 9.62 -31.64
C ASP A 501 1.69 10.43 -30.98
N MET A 502 2.06 11.44 -30.19
CA MET A 502 1.08 12.34 -29.57
C MET A 502 0.25 13.10 -30.59
N GLN A 503 0.87 13.61 -31.66
CA GLN A 503 0.17 14.31 -32.74
C GLN A 503 -0.79 13.39 -33.47
N SER A 504 -0.35 12.19 -33.81
CA SER A 504 -1.17 11.17 -34.47
C SER A 504 -2.39 10.80 -33.61
N GLU A 505 -2.18 10.55 -32.32
CA GLU A 505 -3.27 10.20 -31.39
C GLU A 505 -4.26 11.34 -31.16
N LEU A 506 -3.79 12.58 -31.12
CA LEU A 506 -4.63 13.78 -30.99
C LEU A 506 -5.42 14.05 -32.28
N ALA A 507 -4.78 13.94 -33.44
CA ALA A 507 -5.42 14.07 -34.74
C ALA A 507 -6.52 13.01 -34.93
N ALA A 508 -6.27 11.77 -34.49
CA ALA A 508 -7.25 10.68 -34.54
C ALA A 508 -8.53 10.96 -33.72
N VAL A 509 -8.46 11.84 -32.71
CA VAL A 509 -9.64 12.29 -31.94
C VAL A 509 -10.13 13.67 -32.38
N GLY A 510 -9.70 14.16 -33.54
CA GLY A 510 -10.15 15.40 -34.17
C GLY A 510 -9.41 16.67 -33.72
N VAL A 511 -8.30 16.53 -32.99
CA VAL A 511 -7.49 17.68 -32.53
C VAL A 511 -6.37 17.93 -33.54
N ASN A 512 -6.67 18.78 -34.53
CA ASN A 512 -5.77 19.07 -35.66
C ASN A 512 -4.92 20.34 -35.50
N ALA A 513 -5.17 21.14 -34.46
CA ALA A 513 -4.41 22.34 -34.13
C ALA A 513 -3.66 22.12 -32.81
N PHE A 514 -2.42 21.66 -32.91
CA PHE A 514 -1.48 21.61 -31.79
C PHE A 514 -0.38 22.64 -32.06
N GLY A 515 -0.11 23.53 -31.10
CA GLY A 515 1.05 24.41 -31.20
C GLY A 515 2.33 23.57 -31.13
N ALA A 516 3.32 23.89 -31.98
CA ALA A 516 4.67 23.40 -31.75
C ALA A 516 5.14 23.88 -30.35
N PRO A 517 5.87 23.07 -29.56
CA PRO A 517 6.58 23.64 -28.42
C PRO A 517 7.50 24.72 -29.01
N PHE A 518 7.37 25.97 -28.55
CA PHE A 518 8.00 27.19 -29.07
C PHE A 518 7.34 27.94 -30.24
N GLN A 519 6.25 27.45 -30.81
CA GLN A 519 5.26 28.39 -31.35
C GLN A 519 4.42 28.86 -30.17
N SER A 520 4.98 29.82 -29.42
CA SER A 520 4.14 30.93 -29.02
C SER A 520 3.52 31.40 -30.32
N ASP A 521 2.25 31.03 -30.57
CA ASP A 521 1.41 31.96 -31.29
C ASP A 521 1.70 33.30 -30.62
N ARG A 522 2.31 34.21 -31.38
CA ARG A 522 2.22 35.65 -31.11
C ARG A 522 0.87 35.83 -30.46
N GLU A 523 0.81 36.44 -29.26
CA GLU A 523 -0.45 36.83 -28.63
C GLU A 523 -1.43 37.10 -29.75
N SER A 524 -2.34 36.16 -29.99
CA SER A 524 -3.25 36.34 -31.09
C SER A 524 -4.20 37.36 -30.50
N THR A 525 -3.86 38.62 -30.76
CA THR A 525 -4.77 39.77 -30.68
C THR A 525 -6.05 39.50 -31.49
N ARG A 526 -6.11 38.38 -32.22
CA ARG A 526 -7.31 37.72 -32.71
C ARG A 526 -7.86 36.73 -31.69
N VAL A 527 -8.50 37.31 -30.68
CA VAL A 527 -9.77 36.84 -30.10
C VAL A 527 -10.44 35.76 -30.97
N ARG A 528 -10.68 34.55 -30.42
CA ARG A 528 -11.51 33.52 -31.08
C ARG A 528 -12.82 34.18 -31.52
N LYS A 529 -13.15 34.14 -32.82
CA LYS A 529 -14.44 34.64 -33.32
C LYS A 529 -15.39 33.46 -33.65
N PRO A 530 -16.64 33.51 -33.17
CA PRO A 530 -17.15 34.43 -32.15
C PRO A 530 -16.50 34.13 -30.78
N GLU A 531 -16.34 35.17 -29.96
CA GLU A 531 -15.88 35.04 -28.58
C GLU A 531 -16.73 33.99 -27.85
N ARG A 532 -16.09 33.12 -27.05
CA ARG A 532 -16.77 32.12 -26.21
C ARG A 532 -17.41 30.93 -26.95
N ALA A 533 -16.96 30.61 -28.17
CA ALA A 533 -17.40 29.38 -28.85
C ALA A 533 -16.77 28.11 -28.24
N CYS A 534 -17.59 27.08 -27.93
CA CYS A 534 -17.11 25.75 -27.55
C CYS A 534 -16.37 25.07 -28.71
N ASP A 535 -15.54 24.06 -28.44
CA ASP A 535 -14.69 23.43 -29.47
C ASP A 535 -15.51 22.90 -30.66
N SER A 536 -16.69 22.32 -30.42
CA SER A 536 -17.60 21.85 -31.47
C SER A 536 -18.14 23.00 -32.36
N CYS A 537 -18.41 24.17 -31.78
CA CYS A 537 -18.84 25.35 -32.53
C CYS A 537 -17.68 26.04 -33.26
N TYR A 538 -16.48 26.01 -32.66
CA TYR A 538 -15.26 26.53 -33.26
C TYR A 538 -14.84 25.70 -34.49
N LEU A 539 -14.74 24.38 -34.35
CA LEU A 539 -14.35 23.47 -35.44
C LEU A 539 -15.32 23.54 -36.61
N HIS A 540 -16.63 23.66 -36.36
CA HIS A 540 -17.62 23.79 -37.44
C HIS A 540 -17.54 25.14 -38.19
N ASN A 541 -17.03 26.19 -37.54
CA ASN A 541 -16.78 27.46 -38.22
C ASN A 541 -15.48 27.43 -39.03
N LEU A 542 -14.53 26.52 -38.73
CA LEU A 542 -13.32 26.34 -39.54
C LEU A 542 -13.64 25.89 -40.96
N ASP A 543 -14.61 24.99 -41.13
CA ASP A 543 -15.04 24.49 -42.44
C ASP A 543 -15.66 25.60 -43.32
N ASN A 544 -16.14 26.69 -42.71
CA ASN A 544 -16.78 27.81 -43.42
C ASN A 544 -15.84 29.02 -43.60
N ARG A 545 -14.55 28.85 -43.33
CA ARG A 545 -13.53 29.87 -43.58
C ARG A 545 -13.15 29.84 -45.06
N THR A 546 -13.43 30.93 -45.75
CA THR A 546 -12.96 31.14 -47.12
C THR A 546 -11.76 32.09 -47.10
N ARG A 547 -10.70 31.73 -47.82
CA ARG A 547 -9.55 32.61 -48.00
C ARG A 547 -9.89 33.60 -49.09
N ASP A 548 -9.94 34.89 -48.75
CA ASP A 548 -10.11 35.96 -49.71
C ASP A 548 -8.95 35.88 -50.72
N PRO A 549 -9.22 35.62 -52.00
CA PRO A 549 -8.18 35.40 -53.00
C PRO A 549 -7.39 36.68 -53.33
N ARG A 550 -7.91 37.87 -52.99
CA ARG A 550 -7.22 39.14 -53.26
C ARG A 550 -6.29 39.56 -52.13
N THR A 551 -6.72 39.36 -50.88
CA THR A 551 -5.95 39.83 -49.71
C THR A 551 -5.20 38.71 -49.00
N GLY A 552 -5.51 37.45 -49.32
CA GLY A 552 -4.97 36.27 -48.63
C GLY A 552 -5.50 36.10 -47.21
N ASN A 553 -6.34 37.03 -46.73
CA ASN A 553 -6.95 36.99 -45.41
C ASN A 553 -8.04 35.92 -45.35
N ILE A 554 -8.18 35.30 -44.19
CA ILE A 554 -9.25 34.34 -43.94
C ILE A 554 -10.49 35.12 -43.51
N THR A 555 -11.56 35.05 -44.30
CA THR A 555 -12.89 35.58 -43.97
C THR A 555 -13.80 34.46 -43.49
N GLU A 556 -14.43 34.66 -42.34
CA GLU A 556 -15.42 33.74 -41.79
C GLU A 556 -16.79 34.07 -42.39
N VAL A 557 -17.32 33.19 -43.25
CA VAL A 557 -18.67 33.35 -43.80
C VAL A 557 -19.63 32.54 -42.95
N PHE A 558 -20.29 33.19 -42.00
CA PHE A 558 -21.34 32.54 -41.21
C PHE A 558 -22.57 32.31 -42.11
N ALA A 559 -23.10 31.09 -42.12
CA ALA A 559 -24.34 30.83 -42.85
C ALA A 559 -25.46 31.77 -42.33
N PRO A 560 -26.25 32.41 -43.21
CA PRO A 560 -27.17 33.50 -42.84
C PRO A 560 -28.27 33.13 -41.84
N LYS A 561 -28.44 31.83 -41.52
CA LYS A 561 -29.40 31.31 -40.53
C LYS A 561 -28.81 31.09 -39.12
N LEU A 562 -27.51 31.26 -38.90
CA LEU A 562 -26.86 31.01 -37.61
C LEU A 562 -26.72 32.30 -36.77
N ARG A 563 -27.85 32.88 -36.34
CA ARG A 563 -27.87 34.05 -35.43
C ARG A 563 -27.65 33.71 -33.95
N THR A 564 -27.75 32.44 -33.56
CA THR A 564 -27.58 32.02 -32.16
C THR A 564 -26.11 32.02 -31.76
N GLN A 565 -25.81 32.78 -30.70
CA GLN A 565 -24.48 32.85 -30.09
C GLN A 565 -24.17 31.51 -29.40
N CYS A 566 -22.89 31.18 -29.30
CA CYS A 566 -22.45 30.01 -28.52
C CYS A 566 -22.48 30.39 -27.03
N GLN A 567 -23.69 30.52 -26.46
CA GLN A 567 -23.86 30.83 -25.06
C GLN A 567 -23.97 29.53 -24.25
N ARG A 568 -23.14 29.39 -23.23
CA ARG A 568 -23.18 28.25 -22.30
C ARG A 568 -24.50 28.24 -21.56
N ILE A 569 -25.21 27.13 -21.66
CA ILE A 569 -26.35 26.77 -20.84
C ILE A 569 -25.81 25.83 -19.78
N SER A 570 -25.71 26.31 -18.54
CA SER A 570 -25.30 25.46 -17.43
C SER A 570 -26.51 24.71 -16.89
N TYR A 571 -26.36 23.40 -16.73
CA TYR A 571 -27.37 22.60 -16.04
C TYR A 571 -26.94 22.44 -14.59
N ASN A 572 -27.80 22.80 -13.64
CA ASN A 572 -27.58 22.54 -12.21
C ASN A 572 -27.71 21.05 -11.84
N ASP A 573 -27.85 20.18 -12.83
CA ASP A 573 -27.96 18.73 -12.68
C ASP A 573 -26.57 18.10 -12.94
N PRO A 574 -25.94 17.44 -11.94
CA PRO A 574 -24.62 16.85 -12.09
C PRO A 574 -24.55 15.71 -13.13
N ASN A 575 -25.70 15.19 -13.57
CA ASN A 575 -25.78 14.17 -14.62
C ASN A 575 -25.90 14.76 -16.04
N LYS A 576 -26.11 16.08 -16.17
CA LYS A 576 -26.21 16.77 -17.46
C LYS A 576 -24.96 17.60 -17.71
N ARG A 577 -24.29 17.34 -18.82
CA ARG A 577 -23.15 18.17 -19.27
C ARG A 577 -23.70 19.52 -19.74
N ASP A 578 -23.04 20.59 -19.31
CA ASP A 578 -23.27 21.93 -19.87
C ASP A 578 -23.17 21.88 -21.40
N THR A 579 -24.16 22.46 -22.07
CA THR A 579 -24.21 22.56 -23.53
C THR A 579 -24.22 24.03 -23.92
N CYS A 580 -23.94 24.36 -25.18
CA CYS A 580 -24.23 25.68 -25.69
C CYS A 580 -25.55 25.67 -26.46
N GLU A 581 -26.26 26.78 -26.46
CA GLU A 581 -27.53 26.94 -27.19
C GLU A 581 -27.40 26.51 -28.67
N ARG A 582 -26.25 26.82 -29.30
CA ARG A 582 -25.97 26.43 -30.68
C ARG A 582 -25.83 24.92 -30.88
N CYS A 583 -25.12 24.19 -30.02
CA CYS A 583 -25.02 22.73 -30.11
C CYS A 583 -26.33 22.04 -29.74
N LEU A 584 -27.08 22.62 -28.79
CA LEU A 584 -28.42 22.15 -28.42
C LEU A 584 -29.40 22.26 -29.59
N ASN A 585 -29.48 23.42 -30.24
CA ASN A 585 -30.36 23.66 -31.39
C ASN A 585 -30.00 22.82 -32.62
N LEU A 586 -28.72 22.43 -32.74
CA LEU A 586 -28.23 21.54 -33.79
C LEU A 586 -28.28 20.05 -33.39
N ALA A 587 -28.86 19.73 -32.23
CA ALA A 587 -28.97 18.37 -31.68
C ALA A 587 -27.64 17.58 -31.69
N ARG A 588 -26.52 18.25 -31.38
CA ARG A 588 -25.17 17.65 -31.43
C ARG A 588 -24.41 17.74 -30.10
N PRO A 589 -23.44 16.85 -29.84
CA PRO A 589 -22.64 16.88 -28.62
C PRO A 589 -21.87 18.20 -28.47
N CYS A 590 -21.98 18.84 -27.31
CA CYS A 590 -21.25 20.06 -26.98
C CYS A 590 -19.99 19.74 -26.17
N THR A 591 -18.87 20.33 -26.56
CA THR A 591 -17.55 20.13 -25.92
C THR A 591 -17.09 21.43 -25.27
N TYR A 592 -17.79 21.84 -24.20
CA TYR A 592 -17.26 22.90 -23.34
C TYR A 592 -16.16 22.28 -22.48
N THR A 593 -14.91 22.22 -22.98
CA THR A 593 -13.80 21.66 -22.21
C THR A 593 -13.29 22.72 -21.23
N ARG A 594 -13.54 22.53 -19.92
CA ARG A 594 -12.92 23.36 -18.86
C ARG A 594 -11.38 23.23 -18.79
N ALA A 595 -10.76 22.33 -19.54
CA ALA A 595 -9.40 21.88 -19.28
C ALA A 595 -8.30 22.62 -20.06
N VAL A 596 -8.62 23.28 -21.19
CA VAL A 596 -7.62 23.92 -22.06
C VAL A 596 -7.81 25.44 -22.17
N GLU A 597 -9.03 25.95 -21.98
CA GLU A 597 -9.37 27.34 -22.31
C GLU A 597 -8.89 28.40 -21.29
N ASP A 598 -8.58 28.04 -20.04
CA ASP A 598 -8.13 29.00 -19.01
C ASP A 598 -6.63 28.90 -18.69
N CYS A 599 -5.87 28.07 -19.40
CA CYS A 599 -4.42 27.95 -19.19
C CYS A 599 -3.67 28.64 -20.33
N PRO A 600 -2.97 29.77 -20.07
CA PRO A 600 -1.99 30.32 -21.01
C PRO A 600 -1.07 29.20 -21.53
N LEU A 601 -0.61 29.26 -22.79
CA LEU A 601 0.39 28.30 -23.30
C LEU A 601 1.71 28.33 -22.50
N THR A 602 1.93 29.38 -21.71
CA THR A 602 3.02 29.52 -20.74
C THR A 602 2.73 28.80 -19.41
N ALA A 603 1.48 28.43 -19.14
CA ALA A 603 1.07 27.74 -17.93
C ALA A 603 1.70 26.34 -17.87
N PRO A 604 2.12 25.90 -16.67
CA PRO A 604 2.71 24.57 -16.48
C PRO A 604 1.87 23.42 -17.03
N MET A 605 0.55 23.58 -17.07
CA MET A 605 -0.40 22.57 -17.57
C MET A 605 -0.27 22.32 -19.07
N ALA A 606 -0.15 23.37 -19.90
CA ALA A 606 0.02 23.24 -21.35
C ALA A 606 1.43 22.76 -21.72
N ARG A 607 2.45 23.26 -21.01
CA ARG A 607 3.84 22.81 -21.15
C ARG A 607 4.03 21.34 -20.76
N ALA A 608 3.16 20.81 -19.91
CA ALA A 608 3.22 19.41 -19.47
C ALA A 608 2.69 18.41 -20.51
N PHE A 609 2.10 18.82 -21.64
CA PHE A 609 1.65 17.86 -22.66
C PHE A 609 2.68 17.59 -23.77
N LEU A 610 3.80 18.34 -23.79
CA LEU A 610 4.76 18.30 -24.90
C LEU A 610 6.20 18.06 -24.40
N PRO A 611 6.90 17.00 -24.87
CA PRO A 611 8.33 16.83 -24.62
C PRO A 611 9.16 18.01 -25.13
N ARG A 612 10.12 18.49 -24.33
CA ARG A 612 11.07 19.51 -24.77
C ARG A 612 12.16 18.86 -25.65
N PRO A 613 12.69 19.57 -26.66
CA PRO A 613 13.73 19.04 -27.55
C PRO A 613 14.99 18.55 -26.82
N ARG A 614 15.39 19.20 -25.71
CA ARG A 614 16.59 18.82 -24.94
C ARG A 614 16.39 17.57 -24.07
N ASP A 615 15.16 17.30 -23.66
CA ASP A 615 14.82 16.14 -22.81
C ASP A 615 14.57 14.89 -23.67
N ARG A 616 14.42 15.05 -24.99
CA ARG A 616 14.10 13.98 -25.95
C ARG A 616 15.16 12.88 -25.99
N ASP A 617 16.43 13.25 -26.01
CA ASP A 617 17.54 12.28 -26.15
C ASP A 617 17.81 11.51 -24.86
N GLU A 618 17.64 12.17 -23.70
CA GLU A 618 17.75 11.53 -22.38
C GLU A 618 16.58 10.56 -22.15
N LEU A 619 15.37 10.89 -22.63
CA LEU A 619 14.16 10.07 -22.46
C LEU A 619 14.08 8.87 -23.44
N LEU A 620 14.68 8.98 -24.64
CA LEU A 620 14.77 7.88 -25.61
C LEU A 620 15.73 6.76 -25.17
N SER A 621 16.62 7.03 -24.21
CA SER A 621 17.51 6.02 -23.63
C SER A 621 16.81 5.05 -22.65
N ILE A 622 15.53 5.27 -22.31
CA ILE A 622 14.75 4.40 -21.42
C ILE A 622 14.12 3.28 -22.27
N PRO A 623 14.58 2.01 -22.16
CA PRO A 623 14.14 0.96 -23.09
C PRO A 623 12.71 0.48 -22.79
N ASP A 624 11.92 0.25 -23.85
CA ASP A 624 10.53 -0.18 -23.82
C ASP A 624 10.36 -1.64 -23.35
N PRO A 625 9.70 -1.91 -22.20
CA PRO A 625 9.45 -3.27 -21.71
C PRO A 625 8.10 -3.86 -22.14
N GLU A 626 7.13 -3.06 -22.58
CA GLU A 626 5.76 -3.54 -22.87
C GLU A 626 5.66 -4.27 -24.22
N ALA A 627 6.60 -4.02 -25.13
CA ALA A 627 6.74 -4.81 -26.35
C ALA A 627 7.05 -6.30 -26.11
N ALA A 628 7.58 -6.67 -24.94
CA ALA A 628 7.90 -8.06 -24.59
C ALA A 628 6.77 -8.78 -23.82
N LEU A 629 5.97 -8.06 -23.03
CA LEU A 629 4.89 -8.64 -22.20
C LEU A 629 3.64 -9.02 -23.00
N HIS A 630 3.37 -8.37 -24.13
CA HIS A 630 2.24 -8.71 -24.99
C HIS A 630 2.51 -9.87 -25.96
N GLN A 631 3.77 -10.25 -26.19
CA GLN A 631 4.12 -11.38 -27.04
C GLN A 631 4.14 -12.73 -26.28
N SER A 632 4.20 -12.75 -24.95
CA SER A 632 4.21 -13.98 -24.15
C SER A 632 2.82 -14.56 -23.84
N HIS A 633 1.73 -13.91 -24.28
CA HIS A 633 0.34 -14.39 -24.11
C HIS A 633 -0.38 -14.70 -25.43
N ILE A 634 0.34 -14.73 -26.56
CA ILE A 634 -0.16 -15.17 -27.88
C ILE A 634 0.74 -16.30 -28.43
N GLY A 635 1.13 -17.22 -27.56
CA GLY A 635 1.87 -18.45 -27.90
C GLY A 635 1.18 -19.65 -27.32
#